data_AF-A0A955WMJ3-F1
#
_entry.id   AF-A0A955WMJ3-F1
#
_cell.length_a   1.000
_cell.length_b   1.000
_cell.length_c   1.000
_cell.angle_alpha   90.00
_cell.angle_beta   90.00
_cell.angle_gamma   90.00
#
_symmetry.space_group_name_H-M   'P 1'
#
loop_
_entity.id
_entity.type
_entity.pdbx_description
1 polymer ?
#
loop_
_entity_poly.entity_id
_entity_poly.type
_entity_poly.pdbx_seq_one_letter_code
_entity_poly.pdbx_strand_id
1 'polypeptide(L)'
;DEIGALPVELQPMLLRALESGEIQPVGAARARKVDVRLIAATDAPLEAAVERGTFLLPLLHRLAGLELWVPPLRDRLDDLPRLFLAGLRRELKLLGALDRLEGDPTARKPWLDVHVISRLLAHHWPGNVRELMNMARQIAVTAHAESRVRVEQVPALQRLPRERQTLPSIAAVSSSGDSLADVSGRDASELNPDEALQALMQARWSVHAAARALGVAKTSFYRFIEAHQLMRKAGDIPDDELRAVHAACHGDREAMSDRLRVSSRALTFRLKELDPPVLDDEA
;
A
#
# COMPACT_ATOMS: atom_id res chain seq x y z
N ASP A 1 -0.41 0.20 24.82
CA ASP A 1 0.50 0.35 23.68
C ASP A 1 1.56 -0.74 23.78
N GLU A 2 2.19 -1.11 22.68
CA GLU A 2 3.26 -2.14 22.59
C GLU A 2 2.95 -3.48 23.30
N ILE A 3 1.75 -4.04 23.08
CA ILE A 3 1.32 -5.27 23.80
C ILE A 3 2.24 -6.47 23.55
N GLY A 4 2.89 -6.55 22.38
CA GLY A 4 3.85 -7.60 22.05
C GLY A 4 5.15 -7.55 22.87
N ALA A 5 5.45 -6.44 23.54
CA ALA A 5 6.59 -6.31 24.44
C ALA A 5 6.26 -6.70 25.90
N LEU A 6 5.02 -7.13 26.18
CA LEU A 6 4.59 -7.53 27.52
C LEU A 6 5.37 -8.79 27.98
N PRO A 7 6.10 -8.73 29.11
CA PRO A 7 6.79 -9.90 29.66
C PRO A 7 5.87 -11.11 29.82
N VAL A 8 6.37 -12.31 29.49
CA VAL A 8 5.59 -13.55 29.48
C VAL A 8 4.93 -13.82 30.83
N GLU A 9 5.60 -13.44 31.92
CA GLU A 9 5.13 -13.63 33.29
C GLU A 9 3.91 -12.77 33.62
N LEU A 10 3.72 -11.65 32.93
CA LEU A 10 2.59 -10.73 33.11
C LEU A 10 1.41 -11.06 32.20
N GLN A 11 1.62 -11.82 31.12
CA GLN A 11 0.57 -12.19 30.17
C GLN A 11 -0.58 -12.98 30.83
N PRO A 12 -0.36 -13.95 31.75
CA PRO A 12 -1.44 -14.61 32.47
C PRO A 12 -2.28 -13.65 33.33
N MET A 13 -1.66 -12.62 33.92
CA MET A 13 -2.38 -11.64 34.73
C MET A 13 -3.33 -10.81 33.87
N LEU A 14 -2.87 -10.37 32.70
CA LEU A 14 -3.71 -9.66 31.74
C LEU A 14 -4.84 -10.56 31.22
N LEU A 15 -4.53 -11.80 30.86
CA LEU A 15 -5.54 -12.77 30.43
C LEU A 15 -6.64 -12.92 31.49
N ARG A 16 -6.28 -13.14 32.76
CA ARG A 16 -7.27 -13.24 33.85
C ARG A 16 -8.13 -11.99 33.97
N ALA A 17 -7.53 -10.80 33.89
CA ALA A 17 -8.28 -9.56 33.95
C ALA A 17 -9.30 -9.44 32.81
N LEU A 18 -8.95 -9.89 31.60
CA LEU A 18 -9.85 -9.88 30.43
C LEU A 18 -10.94 -10.95 30.51
N GLU A 19 -10.69 -12.07 31.17
CA GLU A 19 -11.66 -13.17 31.29
C GLU A 19 -12.64 -12.99 32.46
N SER A 20 -12.13 -12.62 33.64
CA SER A 20 -12.97 -12.48 34.83
C SER A 20 -13.52 -11.07 35.04
N GLY A 21 -12.95 -10.07 34.36
CA GLY A 21 -13.22 -8.66 34.67
C GLY A 21 -12.79 -8.27 36.07
N GLU A 22 -11.83 -8.99 36.68
CA GLU A 22 -11.36 -8.73 38.04
C GLU A 22 -9.86 -8.44 38.07
N ILE A 23 -9.49 -7.42 38.84
CA ILE A 23 -8.09 -7.03 39.06
C ILE A 23 -7.80 -7.01 40.56
N GLN A 24 -6.68 -7.60 40.96
CA GLN A 24 -6.18 -7.54 42.33
C GLN A 24 -5.02 -6.53 42.43
N PRO A 25 -5.22 -5.39 43.11
CA PRO A 25 -4.14 -4.44 43.35
C PRO A 25 -3.02 -5.06 44.20
N VAL A 26 -1.79 -4.60 43.99
CA VAL A 26 -0.64 -5.04 44.80
C VAL A 26 -0.90 -4.72 46.28
N GLY A 27 -0.74 -5.72 47.15
CA GLY A 27 -0.97 -5.60 48.59
C GLY A 27 -2.45 -5.65 49.01
N ALA A 28 -3.40 -5.74 48.08
CA ALA A 28 -4.81 -5.88 48.42
C ALA A 28 -5.18 -7.35 48.68
N ALA A 29 -5.98 -7.59 49.72
CA ALA A 29 -6.48 -8.92 50.05
C ALA A 29 -7.63 -9.42 49.16
N ARG A 30 -8.24 -8.53 48.36
CA ARG A 30 -9.42 -8.85 47.54
C ARG A 30 -9.28 -8.26 46.14
N ALA A 31 -9.75 -9.02 45.15
CA ALA A 31 -9.92 -8.53 43.79
C ALA A 31 -11.09 -7.53 43.70
N ARG A 32 -11.05 -6.68 42.67
CA ARG A 32 -12.10 -5.70 42.36
C ARG A 32 -12.59 -5.96 40.94
N LYS A 33 -13.91 -5.95 40.75
CA LYS A 33 -14.50 -5.98 39.41
C LYS A 33 -14.28 -4.66 38.69
N VAL A 34 -13.97 -4.75 37.41
CA VAL A 34 -13.79 -3.62 36.50
C VAL A 34 -14.55 -3.90 35.21
N ASP A 35 -15.07 -2.85 34.60
CA ASP A 35 -15.67 -2.87 33.27
C ASP A 35 -14.85 -1.93 32.39
N VAL A 36 -14.14 -2.50 31.42
CA VAL A 36 -13.17 -1.78 30.60
C VAL A 36 -13.28 -2.21 29.14
N ARG A 37 -13.17 -1.22 28.25
CA ARG A 37 -12.93 -1.46 26.83
C ARG A 37 -11.43 -1.47 26.58
N LEU A 38 -10.88 -2.62 26.20
CA LEU A 38 -9.47 -2.72 25.86
C LEU A 38 -9.23 -2.24 24.42
N ILE A 39 -8.21 -1.41 24.25
CA ILE A 39 -7.61 -1.08 22.95
C ILE A 39 -6.11 -1.37 23.08
N ALA A 40 -5.61 -2.28 22.27
CA ALA A 40 -4.20 -2.66 22.23
C ALA A 40 -3.60 -2.28 20.88
N ALA A 41 -2.29 -2.05 20.86
CA ALA A 41 -1.51 -1.77 19.66
C ALA A 41 -0.14 -2.43 19.81
N THR A 42 0.43 -2.89 18.70
CA THR A 42 1.78 -3.45 18.63
C THR A 42 2.28 -3.41 17.20
N ASP A 43 3.59 -3.32 17.04
CA ASP A 43 4.33 -3.51 15.80
C ASP A 43 4.98 -4.91 15.71
N ALA A 44 4.87 -5.73 16.76
CA ALA A 44 5.42 -7.07 16.81
C ALA A 44 4.47 -8.08 16.12
N PRO A 45 5.00 -9.03 15.33
CA PRO A 45 4.19 -10.11 14.75
C PRO A 45 3.83 -11.11 15.86
N LEU A 46 2.61 -11.00 16.40
CA LEU A 46 2.18 -11.76 17.57
C LEU A 46 2.07 -13.25 17.29
N GLU A 47 1.67 -13.66 16.10
CA GLU A 47 1.58 -15.06 15.67
C GLU A 47 2.95 -15.72 15.74
N ALA A 48 3.97 -15.07 15.18
CA ALA A 48 5.34 -15.53 15.26
C ALA A 48 5.89 -15.48 16.71
N ALA A 49 5.40 -14.54 17.53
CA ALA A 49 5.75 -14.48 18.95
C ALA A 49 5.16 -15.64 19.75
N VAL A 50 3.97 -16.14 19.37
CA VAL A 50 3.37 -17.35 19.92
C VAL A 50 4.18 -18.57 19.53
N GLU A 51 4.58 -18.71 18.27
CA GLU A 51 5.43 -19.82 17.80
C GLU A 51 6.75 -19.90 18.55
N ARG A 52 7.34 -18.75 18.92
CA ARG A 52 8.56 -18.66 19.73
C ARG A 52 8.34 -18.85 21.24
N GLY A 53 7.11 -19.02 21.70
CA GLY A 53 6.78 -19.11 23.13
C GLY A 53 6.93 -17.81 23.92
N THR A 54 7.11 -16.68 23.23
CA THR A 54 7.24 -15.33 23.83
C THR A 54 5.89 -14.64 23.99
N PHE A 55 4.82 -15.21 23.45
CA PHE A 55 3.46 -14.71 23.61
C PHE A 55 2.48 -15.87 23.80
N LEU A 56 1.48 -15.69 24.67
CA LEU A 56 0.49 -16.71 24.98
C LEU A 56 -0.63 -16.71 23.96
N LEU A 57 -0.84 -17.85 23.29
CA LEU A 57 -1.94 -18.05 22.33
C LEU A 57 -3.33 -17.69 22.91
N PRO A 58 -3.69 -18.05 24.16
CA PRO A 58 -4.96 -17.66 24.74
C PRO A 58 -5.14 -16.14 24.87
N LEU A 59 -4.05 -15.41 25.16
CA LEU A 59 -4.10 -13.95 25.23
C LEU A 59 -4.29 -13.36 23.84
N LEU A 60 -3.60 -13.89 22.81
CA LEU A 60 -3.78 -13.45 21.42
C LEU A 60 -5.25 -13.58 21.01
N HIS A 61 -5.88 -14.73 21.26
CA HIS A 61 -7.30 -14.94 20.93
C HIS A 61 -8.25 -13.99 21.64
N ARG A 62 -7.93 -13.53 22.87
CA ARG A 62 -8.74 -12.53 23.59
C ARG A 62 -8.54 -11.12 23.05
N LEU A 63 -7.37 -10.82 22.47
CA LEU A 63 -7.06 -9.51 21.89
C LEU A 63 -7.57 -9.38 20.45
N ALA A 64 -7.52 -10.47 19.67
CA ALA A 64 -7.83 -10.54 18.24
C ALA A 64 -9.34 -10.48 17.90
N GLY A 65 -10.14 -9.77 18.71
CA GLY A 65 -11.59 -9.63 18.45
C GLY A 65 -11.89 -8.77 17.22
N LEU A 66 -11.19 -7.64 17.08
CA LEU A 66 -11.21 -6.78 15.89
C LEU A 66 -9.82 -6.22 15.68
N GLU A 67 -9.21 -6.56 14.55
CA GLU A 67 -7.86 -6.12 14.20
C GLU A 67 -7.90 -4.98 13.18
N LEU A 68 -7.16 -3.93 13.47
CA LEU A 68 -6.98 -2.79 12.57
C LEU A 68 -5.53 -2.74 12.11
N TRP A 69 -5.30 -3.11 10.85
CA TRP A 69 -3.99 -2.99 10.24
C TRP A 69 -3.71 -1.53 9.86
N VAL A 70 -2.64 -0.96 10.41
CA VAL A 70 -2.20 0.40 10.09
C VAL A 70 -1.03 0.31 9.10
N PRO A 71 -1.23 0.64 7.81
CA PRO A 71 -0.17 0.54 6.82
C PRO A 71 0.96 1.56 7.09
N PRO A 72 2.21 1.22 6.73
CA PRO A 72 3.31 2.16 6.79
C PRO A 72 3.11 3.31 5.79
N LEU A 73 3.69 4.49 6.06
CA LEU A 73 3.51 5.68 5.22
C LEU A 73 3.85 5.45 3.73
N ARG A 74 4.86 4.62 3.44
CA ARG A 74 5.25 4.24 2.06
C ARG A 74 4.13 3.59 1.25
N ASP A 75 3.17 2.95 1.90
CA ASP A 75 2.03 2.29 1.23
C ASP A 75 0.81 3.22 1.12
N ARG A 76 0.91 4.45 1.66
CA ARG A 76 -0.13 5.50 1.68
C ARG A 76 0.45 6.89 1.43
N LEU A 77 1.32 7.02 0.42
CA LEU A 77 1.99 8.30 0.12
C LEU A 77 1.03 9.44 -0.24
N ASP A 78 -0.21 9.15 -0.63
CA ASP A 78 -1.25 10.15 -0.88
C ASP A 78 -1.59 10.97 0.38
N ASP A 79 -1.37 10.41 1.59
CA ASP A 79 -1.56 11.12 2.86
C ASP A 79 -0.37 12.03 3.20
N LEU A 80 0.79 11.82 2.59
CA LEU A 80 2.04 12.51 2.94
C LEU A 80 1.89 14.04 2.87
N PRO A 81 1.33 14.66 1.81
CA PRO A 81 1.23 16.12 1.74
C PRO A 81 0.39 16.70 2.89
N ARG A 82 -0.72 16.02 3.25
CA ARG A 82 -1.61 16.46 4.33
C ARG A 82 -0.95 16.34 5.69
N LEU A 83 -0.31 15.20 5.95
CA LEU A 83 0.41 14.94 7.20
C LEU A 83 1.59 15.89 7.37
N PHE A 84 2.39 16.05 6.32
CA PHE A 84 3.54 16.95 6.31
C PHE A 84 3.11 18.40 6.57
N LEU A 85 2.09 18.88 5.86
CA LEU A 85 1.59 20.24 6.03
C LEU A 85 1.00 20.46 7.43
N ALA A 86 0.33 19.47 8.02
CA ALA A 86 -0.16 19.55 9.39
C ALA A 86 0.99 19.68 10.40
N GLY A 87 2.05 18.87 10.24
CA GLY A 87 3.27 18.98 11.05
C GLY A 87 3.94 20.36 10.89
N LEU A 88 4.09 20.81 9.65
CA LEU A 88 4.71 22.08 9.32
C LEU A 88 3.93 23.28 9.88
N ARG A 89 2.59 23.28 9.75
CA ARG A 89 1.71 24.29 10.35
C ARG A 89 1.87 24.35 11.86
N ARG A 90 1.91 23.20 12.53
CA ARG A 90 2.08 23.13 13.98
C ARG A 90 3.39 23.78 14.40
N GLU A 91 4.49 23.42 13.75
CA GLU A 91 5.82 23.90 14.12
C GLU A 91 6.00 25.39 13.77
N LEU A 92 5.51 25.85 12.61
CA LEU A 92 5.54 27.27 12.25
C LEU A 92 4.66 28.14 13.15
N LYS A 93 3.51 27.62 13.61
CA LYS A 93 2.67 28.32 14.60
C LYS A 93 3.43 28.58 15.90
N LEU A 94 4.22 27.60 16.36
CA LEU A 94 5.04 27.75 17.58
C LEU A 94 6.15 28.79 17.38
N LEU A 95 6.66 28.93 16.16
CA LEU A 95 7.68 29.92 15.79
C LEU A 95 7.09 31.30 15.44
N GLY A 96 5.77 31.49 15.47
CA GLY A 96 5.12 32.73 15.03
C GLY A 96 5.26 33.03 13.54
N ALA A 97 5.50 32.00 12.72
CA ALA A 97 5.81 32.11 11.29
C ALA A 97 4.75 31.40 10.41
N LEU A 98 3.48 31.43 10.84
CA LEU A 98 2.39 30.75 10.13
C LEU A 98 2.07 31.42 8.77
N ASP A 99 2.35 32.71 8.67
CA ASP A 99 2.27 33.55 7.47
C ASP A 99 3.03 32.93 6.27
N ARG A 100 4.10 32.18 6.54
CA ARG A 100 4.85 31.43 5.51
C ARG A 100 4.01 30.44 4.72
N LEU A 101 2.94 29.89 5.30
CA LEU A 101 2.04 28.94 4.65
C LEU A 101 0.78 29.58 4.08
N GLU A 102 0.41 30.75 4.57
CA GLU A 102 -0.75 31.52 4.08
C GLU A 102 -0.44 32.19 2.75
N GLY A 103 0.85 32.33 2.44
CA GLY A 103 1.34 32.85 1.17
C GLY A 103 1.34 34.38 1.16
N ASP A 104 2.43 34.95 0.68
CA ASP A 104 2.46 36.37 0.35
C ASP A 104 1.83 36.53 -1.04
N PRO A 105 0.70 37.23 -1.20
CA PRO A 105 0.06 37.43 -2.50
C PRO A 105 0.97 38.18 -3.51
N THR A 106 2.05 38.81 -3.05
CA THR A 106 3.06 39.44 -3.90
C THR A 106 4.24 38.52 -4.24
N ALA A 107 4.37 37.38 -3.54
CA ALA A 107 5.44 36.42 -3.82
C ALA A 107 5.16 35.66 -5.12
N ARG A 108 6.13 35.74 -6.04
CA ARG A 108 6.07 35.04 -7.34
C ARG A 108 6.14 33.50 -7.22
N LYS A 109 6.52 32.97 -6.05
CA LYS A 109 6.77 31.54 -5.83
C LYS A 109 6.38 31.14 -4.40
N PRO A 110 5.94 29.88 -4.18
CA PRO A 110 5.63 29.38 -2.84
C PRO A 110 6.89 29.35 -1.96
N TRP A 111 6.69 29.53 -0.65
CA TRP A 111 7.74 29.46 0.36
C TRP A 111 8.46 28.12 0.34
N LEU A 112 7.73 27.00 0.12
CA LEU A 112 8.32 25.68 -0.03
C LEU A 112 8.64 25.38 -1.50
N ASP A 113 9.89 25.11 -1.83
CA ASP A 113 10.29 24.74 -3.19
C ASP A 113 9.76 23.36 -3.59
N VAL A 114 9.36 23.21 -4.86
CA VAL A 114 8.83 21.95 -5.40
C VAL A 114 9.82 20.79 -5.26
N HIS A 115 11.12 21.04 -5.37
CA HIS A 115 12.14 20.02 -5.18
C HIS A 115 12.17 19.48 -3.75
N VAL A 116 11.79 20.27 -2.75
CA VAL A 116 11.64 19.76 -1.37
C VAL A 116 10.52 18.72 -1.33
N ILE A 117 9.36 19.02 -1.90
CA ILE A 117 8.24 18.08 -1.98
C ILE A 117 8.63 16.81 -2.75
N SER A 118 9.29 16.95 -3.90
CA SER A 118 9.76 15.80 -4.68
C SER A 118 10.71 14.91 -3.86
N ARG A 119 11.57 15.49 -3.02
CA ARG A 119 12.49 14.74 -2.15
C ARG A 119 11.74 14.01 -1.04
N LEU A 120 10.69 14.62 -0.49
CA LEU A 120 9.84 13.99 0.52
C LEU A 120 9.06 12.81 -0.07
N LEU A 121 8.50 12.95 -1.28
CA LEU A 121 7.76 11.89 -1.95
C LEU A 121 8.64 10.71 -2.39
N ALA A 122 9.91 10.97 -2.70
CA ALA A 122 10.85 9.93 -3.12
C ALA A 122 11.43 9.11 -1.95
N HIS A 123 11.20 9.52 -0.70
CA HIS A 123 11.73 8.82 0.48
C HIS A 123 10.77 7.71 0.95
N HIS A 124 11.34 6.61 1.46
CA HIS A 124 10.57 5.44 1.91
C HIS A 124 10.02 5.57 3.34
N TRP A 125 10.43 6.59 4.09
CA TRP A 125 9.96 6.88 5.45
C TRP A 125 10.01 5.65 6.39
N PRO A 126 11.20 5.04 6.62
CA PRO A 126 11.34 3.92 7.54
C PRO A 126 10.84 4.21 8.96
N GLY A 127 10.94 5.47 9.42
CA GLY A 127 10.36 5.92 10.70
C GLY A 127 8.90 6.41 10.59
N ASN A 128 8.23 6.15 9.47
CA ASN A 128 6.81 6.42 9.22
C ASN A 128 6.46 7.89 9.49
N VAL A 129 5.24 8.18 9.96
CA VAL A 129 4.78 9.54 10.28
C VAL A 129 5.69 10.24 11.29
N ARG A 130 6.33 9.52 12.22
CA ARG A 130 7.22 10.12 13.21
C ARG A 130 8.45 10.77 12.56
N GLU A 131 9.06 10.09 11.59
CA GLU A 131 10.16 10.65 10.80
C GLU A 131 9.70 11.85 9.96
N LEU A 132 8.52 11.75 9.33
CA LEU A 132 7.93 12.86 8.55
C LEU A 132 7.70 14.12 9.41
N MET A 133 7.16 13.95 10.63
CA MET A 133 6.95 15.07 11.56
C MET A 133 8.28 15.69 12.00
N ASN A 134 9.30 14.86 12.26
CA ASN A 134 10.63 15.36 12.59
C ASN A 134 11.24 16.14 11.41
N MET A 135 11.03 15.69 10.18
CA MET A 135 11.46 16.43 8.98
C MET A 135 10.73 17.77 8.86
N ALA A 136 9.41 17.80 9.07
CA ALA A 136 8.63 19.05 9.06
C ALA A 136 9.12 20.04 10.11
N ARG A 137 9.43 19.57 11.33
CA ARG A 137 10.05 20.38 12.38
C ARG A 137 11.40 20.94 11.96
N GLN A 138 12.28 20.11 11.41
CA GLN A 138 13.60 20.55 10.97
C GLN A 138 13.51 21.61 9.87
N ILE A 139 12.61 21.45 8.91
CA ILE A 139 12.35 22.45 7.88
C ILE A 139 11.87 23.77 8.49
N ALA A 140 10.89 23.72 9.41
CA ALA A 140 10.39 24.92 10.08
C ALA A 140 11.52 25.65 10.85
N VAL A 141 12.24 24.94 11.70
CA VAL A 141 13.29 25.53 12.54
C VAL A 141 14.43 26.10 11.69
N THR A 142 14.88 25.39 10.66
CA THR A 142 16.05 25.82 9.87
C THR A 142 15.71 26.90 8.84
N ALA A 143 14.49 26.93 8.30
CA ALA A 143 14.18 27.77 7.14
C ALA A 143 13.01 28.75 7.34
N HIS A 144 12.40 28.86 8.53
CA HIS A 144 11.29 29.82 8.77
C HIS A 144 11.66 31.30 8.48
N ALA A 145 12.93 31.67 8.66
CA ALA A 145 13.41 33.02 8.37
C ALA A 145 13.64 33.26 6.86
N GLU A 146 13.75 32.19 6.06
CA GLU A 146 14.03 32.27 4.64
C GLU A 146 12.79 32.65 3.85
N SER A 147 12.98 33.43 2.78
CA SER A 147 11.91 33.75 1.82
C SER A 147 11.46 32.52 1.02
N ARG A 148 12.34 31.53 0.86
CA ARG A 148 12.06 30.29 0.15
C ARG A 148 12.97 29.17 0.63
N VAL A 149 12.37 28.05 1.02
CA VAL A 149 13.05 26.82 1.45
C VAL A 149 13.50 26.01 0.25
N ARG A 150 14.81 25.75 0.15
CA ARG A 150 15.43 24.86 -0.83
C ARG A 150 16.05 23.64 -0.14
N VAL A 151 16.31 22.60 -0.92
CA VAL A 151 16.90 21.34 -0.42
C VAL A 151 18.27 21.59 0.23
N GLU A 152 19.04 22.51 -0.32
CA GLU A 152 20.40 22.84 0.15
C GLU A 152 20.41 23.53 1.52
N GLN A 153 19.30 24.17 1.92
CA GLN A 153 19.22 24.89 3.19
C GLN A 153 18.89 23.96 4.37
N VAL A 154 18.39 22.75 4.11
CA VAL A 154 17.97 21.81 5.14
C VAL A 154 18.86 20.57 5.09
N PRO A 155 19.88 20.44 5.96
CA PRO A 155 20.82 19.33 5.94
C PRO A 155 20.14 17.95 5.95
N ALA A 156 19.00 17.83 6.62
CA ALA A 156 18.24 16.58 6.66
C ALA A 156 17.66 16.17 5.30
N LEU A 157 17.20 17.12 4.48
CA LEU A 157 16.74 16.85 3.10
C LEU A 157 17.90 16.43 2.19
N GLN A 158 19.12 16.87 2.48
CA GLN A 158 20.31 16.44 1.74
C GLN A 158 20.69 14.99 2.08
N ARG A 159 20.48 14.56 3.33
CA ARG A 159 20.78 13.20 3.81
C ARG A 159 19.79 12.14 3.33
N LEU A 160 18.57 12.55 2.97
CA LEU A 160 17.64 11.61 2.33
C LEU A 160 18.35 10.97 1.13
N PRO A 161 18.31 9.64 0.94
CA PRO A 161 18.96 9.01 -0.20
C PRO A 161 18.59 9.73 -1.50
N ARG A 162 19.57 10.03 -2.34
CA ARG A 162 19.33 10.53 -3.70
C ARG A 162 18.92 9.42 -4.66
N GLU A 163 18.68 8.21 -4.17
CA GLU A 163 18.37 7.05 -4.99
C GLU A 163 17.12 7.29 -5.83
N ARG A 164 17.38 7.68 -7.09
CA ARG A 164 17.27 6.79 -8.25
C ARG A 164 16.33 5.59 -8.04
N GLN A 165 15.06 5.85 -7.73
CA GLN A 165 14.10 5.35 -8.69
C GLN A 165 14.40 6.13 -9.97
N THR A 166 14.98 5.44 -10.95
CA THR A 166 14.84 5.85 -12.33
C THR A 166 13.34 5.97 -12.60
N LEU A 167 12.77 7.16 -12.38
CA LEU A 167 11.97 7.73 -13.44
C LEU A 167 12.81 7.54 -14.70
N PRO A 168 12.33 6.83 -15.74
CA PRO A 168 13.09 6.71 -16.97
C PRO A 168 13.31 8.13 -17.49
N SER A 169 14.50 8.65 -17.24
CA SER A 169 15.04 9.77 -17.98
C SER A 169 15.17 9.25 -19.40
N ILE A 170 14.44 9.88 -20.31
CA ILE A 170 14.27 9.51 -21.73
C ILE A 170 15.61 9.55 -22.51
N ALA A 171 16.75 9.81 -21.87
CA ALA A 171 18.00 10.13 -22.54
C ALA A 171 19.24 9.29 -22.18
N ALA A 172 19.21 8.36 -21.22
CA ALA A 172 20.45 7.63 -20.88
C ALA A 172 20.20 6.24 -20.25
N VAL A 173 19.92 5.24 -21.09
CA VAL A 173 20.04 3.82 -20.74
C VAL A 173 20.87 3.14 -21.82
N SER A 174 22.18 3.34 -21.72
CA SER A 174 23.18 2.52 -22.39
C SER A 174 24.08 1.94 -21.31
N SER A 175 24.25 0.62 -21.38
CA SER A 175 25.26 -0.22 -20.71
C SER A 175 25.13 -0.50 -19.21
N SER A 176 24.88 -1.81 -18.95
CA SER A 176 25.45 -2.69 -17.91
C SER A 176 25.06 -2.45 -16.45
N GLY A 177 24.56 -3.42 -15.67
CA GLY A 177 24.34 -4.87 -15.79
C GLY A 177 24.10 -5.34 -14.34
N ASP A 178 22.98 -5.95 -13.98
CA ASP A 178 22.56 -7.35 -14.20
C ASP A 178 22.97 -8.30 -13.05
N SER A 179 21.95 -8.86 -12.40
CA SER A 179 21.90 -10.14 -11.68
C SER A 179 20.49 -10.26 -11.07
N LEU A 180 19.62 -11.18 -11.47
CA LEU A 180 19.81 -12.49 -12.09
C LEU A 180 18.68 -12.77 -13.10
N ALA A 181 19.09 -13.13 -14.32
CA ALA A 181 18.52 -14.09 -15.26
C ALA A 181 17.02 -14.46 -15.14
N ASP A 182 16.25 -14.13 -16.18
CA ASP A 182 15.62 -15.19 -16.98
C ASP A 182 15.42 -14.75 -18.45
N VAL A 183 15.60 -15.71 -19.34
CA VAL A 183 15.85 -15.58 -20.78
C VAL A 183 14.56 -15.27 -21.56
N SER A 184 14.57 -14.25 -22.44
CA SER A 184 13.62 -14.14 -23.56
C SER A 184 14.12 -13.15 -24.62
N GLY A 185 14.56 -13.68 -25.77
CA GLY A 185 15.23 -12.93 -26.84
C GLY A 185 14.34 -12.56 -28.04
N ARG A 186 13.03 -12.81 -27.98
CA ARG A 186 12.12 -12.49 -29.08
C ARG A 186 11.47 -11.13 -28.81
N ASP A 187 11.63 -10.20 -29.75
CA ASP A 187 10.96 -8.91 -29.65
C ASP A 187 9.47 -9.09 -29.97
N ALA A 188 8.60 -8.44 -29.21
CA ALA A 188 7.15 -8.59 -29.40
C ALA A 188 6.68 -8.03 -30.75
N SER A 189 7.49 -7.20 -31.40
CA SER A 189 7.26 -6.66 -32.74
C SER A 189 7.30 -7.71 -33.86
N GLU A 190 7.97 -8.86 -33.62
CA GLU A 190 8.07 -9.97 -34.58
C GLU A 190 6.97 -11.04 -34.39
N LEU A 191 6.06 -10.84 -33.44
CA LEU A 191 4.97 -11.78 -33.21
C LEU A 191 3.88 -11.60 -34.27
N ASN A 192 3.36 -12.72 -34.78
CA ASN A 192 2.15 -12.70 -35.58
C ASN A 192 0.92 -12.54 -34.65
N PRO A 193 -0.05 -11.65 -34.94
CA PRO A 193 -1.27 -11.52 -34.15
C PRO A 193 -2.00 -12.84 -33.89
N ASP A 194 -2.01 -13.76 -34.86
CA ASP A 194 -2.64 -15.08 -34.73
C ASP A 194 -1.89 -15.99 -33.74
N GLU A 195 -0.55 -15.92 -33.73
CA GLU A 195 0.30 -16.67 -32.80
C GLU A 195 0.10 -16.17 -31.35
N ALA A 196 0.00 -14.84 -31.19
CA ALA A 196 -0.29 -14.22 -29.90
C ALA A 196 -1.70 -14.57 -29.38
N LEU A 197 -2.70 -14.60 -30.27
CA LEU A 197 -4.06 -14.97 -29.94
C LEU A 197 -4.15 -16.45 -29.51
N GLN A 198 -3.49 -17.34 -30.25
CA GLN A 198 -3.46 -18.77 -29.92
C GLN A 198 -2.78 -19.03 -28.57
N ALA A 199 -1.68 -18.33 -28.28
CA ALA A 199 -1.00 -18.40 -26.98
C ALA A 199 -1.88 -17.86 -25.83
N LEU A 200 -2.65 -16.79 -26.07
CA LEU A 200 -3.61 -16.26 -25.09
C LEU A 200 -4.73 -17.26 -24.81
N MET A 201 -5.29 -17.90 -25.84
CA MET A 201 -6.34 -18.92 -25.69
C MET A 201 -5.82 -20.14 -24.89
N GLN A 202 -4.64 -20.65 -25.24
CA GLN A 202 -4.00 -21.78 -24.52
C GLN A 202 -3.66 -21.41 -23.07
N ALA A 203 -3.29 -20.15 -22.82
CA ALA A 203 -2.99 -19.63 -21.50
C ALA A 203 -4.24 -19.15 -20.73
N ARG A 204 -5.46 -19.48 -21.19
CA ARG A 204 -6.74 -19.07 -20.56
C ARG A 204 -6.81 -17.56 -20.33
N TRP A 205 -6.38 -16.80 -21.33
CA TRP A 205 -6.31 -15.34 -21.32
C TRP A 205 -5.46 -14.75 -20.19
N SER A 206 -4.50 -15.54 -19.69
CA SER A 206 -3.45 -15.07 -18.79
C SER A 206 -2.31 -14.47 -19.60
N VAL A 207 -2.26 -13.14 -19.64
CA VAL A 207 -1.21 -12.38 -20.35
C VAL A 207 0.20 -12.79 -19.89
N HIS A 208 0.36 -13.10 -18.60
CA HIS A 208 1.66 -13.49 -18.06
C HIS A 208 2.10 -14.88 -18.53
N ALA A 209 1.19 -15.85 -18.53
CA ALA A 209 1.50 -17.20 -18.99
C ALA A 209 1.72 -17.23 -20.51
N ALA A 210 0.95 -16.45 -21.27
CA ALA A 210 1.12 -16.30 -22.73
C ALA A 210 2.45 -15.64 -23.09
N ALA A 211 2.85 -14.55 -22.42
CA ALA A 211 4.15 -13.90 -22.65
C ALA A 211 5.33 -14.84 -22.38
N ARG A 212 5.22 -15.66 -21.32
CA ARG A 212 6.23 -16.67 -20.98
C ARG A 212 6.28 -17.78 -22.03
N ALA A 213 5.13 -18.28 -22.49
CA ALA A 213 5.04 -19.31 -23.51
C ALA A 213 5.63 -18.85 -24.86
N LEU A 214 5.48 -17.56 -25.19
CA LEU A 214 6.01 -16.94 -26.41
C LEU A 214 7.46 -16.45 -26.28
N GLY A 215 8.06 -16.54 -25.08
CA GLY A 215 9.42 -16.07 -24.85
C GLY A 215 9.59 -14.57 -25.12
N VAL A 216 8.58 -13.76 -24.79
CA VAL A 216 8.60 -12.30 -24.95
C VAL A 216 8.48 -11.58 -23.62
N ALA A 217 9.11 -10.41 -23.53
CA ALA A 217 9.02 -9.58 -22.35
C ALA A 217 7.55 -9.17 -22.09
N LYS A 218 7.11 -9.32 -20.84
CA LYS A 218 5.74 -8.99 -20.38
C LYS A 218 5.30 -7.60 -20.86
N THR A 219 6.15 -6.60 -20.70
CA THR A 219 5.89 -5.19 -21.05
C THR A 219 5.67 -5.00 -22.55
N SER A 220 6.46 -5.66 -23.38
CA SER A 220 6.33 -5.61 -24.84
C SER A 220 5.07 -6.37 -25.30
N PHE A 221 4.72 -7.46 -24.63
CA PHE A 221 3.52 -8.23 -24.94
C PHE A 221 2.23 -7.48 -24.62
N TYR A 222 2.17 -6.71 -23.52
CA TYR A 222 1.02 -5.83 -23.25
C TYR A 222 0.82 -4.77 -24.34
N ARG A 223 1.91 -4.15 -24.82
CA ARG A 223 1.86 -3.18 -25.93
C ARG A 223 1.38 -3.83 -27.23
N PHE A 224 1.84 -5.04 -27.52
CA PHE A 224 1.41 -5.80 -28.68
C PHE A 224 -0.08 -6.15 -28.63
N ILE A 225 -0.59 -6.61 -27.48
CA ILE A 225 -2.03 -6.89 -27.28
C ILE A 225 -2.87 -5.64 -27.49
N GLU A 226 -2.44 -4.49 -26.97
CA GLU A 226 -3.16 -3.23 -27.08
C GLU A 226 -3.14 -2.69 -28.53
N ALA A 227 -2.00 -2.78 -29.21
CA ALA A 227 -1.84 -2.37 -30.61
C ALA A 227 -2.71 -3.20 -31.58
N HIS A 228 -2.86 -4.50 -31.32
CA HIS A 228 -3.64 -5.42 -32.16
C HIS A 228 -5.06 -5.69 -31.63
N GLN A 229 -5.50 -5.01 -30.56
CA GLN A 229 -6.81 -5.15 -29.93
C GLN A 229 -7.22 -6.61 -29.62
N LEU A 230 -6.26 -7.44 -29.21
CA LEU A 230 -6.46 -8.89 -29.04
C LEU A 230 -7.28 -9.26 -27.81
N MET A 231 -7.46 -8.33 -26.85
CA MET A 231 -8.23 -8.52 -25.62
C MET A 231 -9.09 -7.31 -25.29
N ARG A 232 -10.27 -7.55 -24.72
CA ARG A 232 -11.10 -6.50 -24.10
C ARG A 232 -10.71 -6.34 -22.64
N LYS A 233 -10.78 -5.13 -22.11
CA LYS A 233 -10.65 -4.90 -20.65
C LYS A 233 -11.98 -5.27 -20.00
N ALA A 234 -11.94 -5.94 -18.85
CA ALA A 234 -13.15 -6.37 -18.14
C ALA A 234 -14.08 -5.19 -17.76
N GLY A 235 -13.50 -3.99 -17.55
CA GLY A 235 -14.26 -2.78 -17.24
C GLY A 235 -14.97 -2.13 -18.44
N ASP A 236 -14.59 -2.50 -19.67
CA ASP A 236 -15.18 -1.95 -20.90
C ASP A 236 -16.31 -2.84 -21.44
N ILE A 237 -16.70 -3.88 -20.69
CA ILE A 237 -17.83 -4.76 -21.02
C ILE A 237 -19.06 -4.23 -20.29
N PRO A 238 -20.12 -3.86 -21.02
CA PRO A 238 -21.35 -3.37 -20.40
C PRO A 238 -22.07 -4.50 -19.66
N ASP A 239 -22.76 -4.14 -18.58
CA ASP A 239 -23.28 -5.09 -17.59
C ASP A 239 -24.40 -6.00 -18.17
N ASP A 240 -25.10 -5.54 -19.19
CA ASP A 240 -26.11 -6.29 -19.95
C ASP A 240 -25.48 -7.42 -20.79
N GLU A 241 -24.37 -7.14 -21.49
CA GLU A 241 -23.59 -8.13 -22.23
C GLU A 241 -23.02 -9.20 -21.28
N LEU A 242 -22.53 -8.78 -20.11
CA LEU A 242 -21.96 -9.69 -19.12
C LEU A 242 -23.01 -10.61 -18.49
N ARG A 243 -24.21 -10.10 -18.16
CA ARG A 243 -25.35 -10.92 -17.68
C ARG A 243 -25.87 -11.88 -18.75
N ALA A 244 -25.95 -11.44 -20.01
CA ALA A 244 -26.39 -12.29 -21.11
C ALA A 244 -25.41 -13.46 -21.34
N VAL A 245 -24.10 -13.20 -21.30
CA VAL A 245 -23.07 -14.24 -21.43
C VAL A 245 -23.02 -15.15 -20.20
N HIS A 246 -23.21 -14.62 -19.00
CA HIS A 246 -23.32 -15.41 -17.77
C HIS A 246 -24.50 -16.41 -17.84
N ALA A 247 -25.67 -15.95 -18.29
CA ALA A 247 -26.85 -16.78 -18.47
C ALA A 247 -26.66 -17.84 -19.58
N ALA A 248 -26.05 -17.46 -20.70
CA ALA A 248 -25.80 -18.36 -21.83
C ALA A 248 -24.73 -19.43 -21.53
N CYS A 249 -23.80 -19.16 -20.62
CA CYS A 249 -22.74 -20.09 -20.20
C CYS A 249 -23.06 -20.81 -18.88
N HIS A 250 -24.28 -20.69 -18.33
CA HIS A 250 -24.69 -21.30 -17.06
C HIS A 250 -23.72 -21.06 -15.89
N GLY A 251 -23.06 -19.89 -15.86
CA GLY A 251 -22.07 -19.55 -14.83
C GLY A 251 -20.70 -20.22 -14.98
N ASP A 252 -20.44 -20.92 -16.09
CA ASP A 252 -19.10 -21.44 -16.39
C ASP A 252 -18.14 -20.31 -16.76
N ARG A 253 -17.23 -20.01 -15.83
CA ARG A 253 -16.28 -18.91 -15.89
C ARG A 253 -15.25 -19.09 -17.00
N GLU A 254 -14.92 -20.32 -17.38
CA GLU A 254 -13.97 -20.59 -18.44
C GLU A 254 -14.60 -20.29 -19.80
N ALA A 255 -15.82 -20.79 -20.03
CA ALA A 255 -16.60 -20.50 -21.24
C ALA A 255 -16.87 -19.00 -21.41
N MET A 256 -17.11 -18.27 -20.31
CA MET A 256 -17.28 -16.81 -20.35
C MET A 256 -15.97 -16.07 -20.68
N SER A 257 -14.84 -16.52 -20.14
CA SER A 257 -13.51 -15.93 -20.41
C SER A 257 -13.15 -16.01 -21.89
N ASP A 258 -13.44 -17.16 -22.51
CA ASP A 258 -13.21 -17.40 -23.94
C ASP A 258 -14.15 -16.58 -24.83
N ARG A 259 -15.43 -16.50 -24.47
CA ARG A 259 -16.42 -15.77 -25.25
C ARG A 259 -16.24 -14.25 -25.19
N LEU A 260 -15.81 -13.72 -24.05
CA LEU A 260 -15.59 -12.28 -23.84
C LEU A 260 -14.16 -11.84 -24.19
N ARG A 261 -13.24 -12.78 -24.44
CA ARG A 261 -11.80 -12.52 -24.66
C ARG A 261 -11.17 -11.68 -23.55
N VAL A 262 -11.49 -12.05 -22.32
CA VAL A 262 -11.06 -11.35 -21.09
C VAL A 262 -10.41 -12.35 -20.16
N SER A 263 -9.41 -11.88 -19.41
CA SER A 263 -8.79 -12.68 -18.35
C SER A 263 -9.82 -13.22 -17.36
N SER A 264 -9.83 -14.53 -17.13
CA SER A 264 -10.70 -15.21 -16.15
C SER A 264 -10.63 -14.59 -14.75
N ARG A 265 -9.44 -14.08 -14.35
CA ARG A 265 -9.25 -13.38 -13.07
C ARG A 265 -9.96 -12.02 -13.05
N ALA A 266 -9.85 -11.23 -14.12
CA ALA A 266 -10.51 -9.92 -14.21
C ALA A 266 -12.04 -10.07 -14.30
N LEU A 267 -12.52 -11.11 -15.01
CA LEU A 267 -13.93 -11.48 -15.07
C LEU A 267 -14.48 -11.86 -13.68
N THR A 268 -13.70 -12.59 -12.88
CA THR A 268 -14.09 -12.98 -11.51
C THR A 268 -14.28 -11.76 -10.59
N PHE A 269 -13.40 -10.77 -10.68
CA PHE A 269 -13.55 -9.52 -9.93
C PHE A 269 -14.79 -8.75 -10.38
N ARG A 270 -15.01 -8.64 -11.70
CA ARG A 270 -16.17 -7.91 -12.24
C ARG A 270 -17.50 -8.59 -11.93
N LEU A 271 -17.56 -9.92 -11.94
CA LEU A 271 -18.75 -10.68 -11.53
C LEU A 271 -19.09 -10.50 -10.04
N LYS A 272 -18.09 -10.40 -9.16
CA LYS A 272 -18.29 -10.12 -7.73
C LYS A 272 -18.80 -8.71 -7.45
N GLU A 273 -18.50 -7.74 -8.32
CA GLU A 273 -19.08 -6.40 -8.22
C GLU A 273 -20.54 -6.34 -8.69
N LEU A 274 -20.95 -7.25 -9.58
CA LEU A 274 -22.30 -7.29 -10.15
C LEU A 274 -23.30 -8.11 -9.33
N ASP A 275 -22.80 -9.08 -8.55
CA ASP A 275 -23.58 -9.84 -7.56
C ASP A 275 -22.96 -9.64 -6.17
N PRO A 276 -23.32 -8.56 -5.44
CA PRO A 276 -22.96 -8.44 -4.04
C PRO A 276 -23.58 -9.62 -3.26
N PRO A 277 -22.88 -10.19 -2.27
CA PRO A 277 -23.45 -11.24 -1.44
C PRO A 277 -24.75 -10.72 -0.82
N VAL A 278 -25.84 -11.45 -1.03
CA VAL A 278 -27.07 -11.27 -0.27
C VAL A 278 -26.68 -11.43 1.19
N LEU A 279 -26.65 -10.32 1.93
CA LEU A 279 -26.75 -10.34 3.37
C LEU A 279 -28.17 -10.84 3.65
N ASP A 280 -28.30 -12.16 3.83
CA ASP A 280 -29.50 -12.73 4.44
C ASP A 280 -29.51 -12.28 5.90
N ASP A 281 -30.22 -11.18 6.09
CA ASP A 281 -30.72 -10.63 7.33
C ASP A 281 -32.09 -11.30 7.57
N GLU A 282 -32.13 -12.42 8.30
CA GLU A 282 -33.37 -12.89 8.95
C GLU A 282 -33.04 -13.56 10.32
N ALA A 283 -33.45 -12.83 11.36
CA ALA A 283 -34.15 -13.24 12.58
C ALA A 283 -33.73 -14.51 13.35
#